data_AF-A0A5P8E9U9-F1
#
_entry.id   AF-A0A5P8E9U9-F1
#
_cell.length_a   1.000
_cell.length_b   1.000
_cell.length_c   1.000
_cell.angle_alpha   90.00
_cell.angle_beta   90.00
_cell.angle_gamma   90.00
#
_symmetry.space_group_name_H-M   'P 1'
#
loop_
_entity.id
_entity.type
_entity.pdbx_description
1 polymer ?
#
loop_
_entity_poly.entity_id
_entity_poly.type
_entity_poly.pdbx_seq_one_letter_code
_entity_poly.pdbx_strand_id
1 'polypeptide(L)'
;MKHIDLWNHNVEFIEQEENWERPAVFVEFQPIQWNAIQPGAEYRAEPIVHLHVVTDWQGSSSADSEFREQGLKVFDLLEAIHLQLACRRGKTFLEFDLVGSSTNHNHEDIIENIESYQCVAIKSLR
;
A
#
# COMPACT_ATOMS: atom_id res chain seq x y z
N MET A 1 -11.56 7.17 -0.20
CA MET A 1 -10.32 7.32 0.58
C MET A 1 -10.50 8.51 1.52
N LYS A 2 -10.27 8.37 2.83
CA LYS A 2 -10.37 9.50 3.76
C LYS A 2 -9.00 10.04 4.17
N HIS A 3 -8.00 9.17 4.24
CA HIS A 3 -6.64 9.53 4.63
C HIS A 3 -5.60 8.82 3.74
N ILE A 4 -4.56 9.55 3.33
CA ILE A 4 -3.39 9.02 2.62
C ILE A 4 -2.16 9.69 3.22
N ASP A 5 -1.17 8.91 3.65
CA ASP A 5 0.11 9.44 4.17
C ASP A 5 1.28 8.49 3.89
N LEU A 6 2.49 8.88 4.25
CA LEU A 6 3.68 8.01 4.23
C LEU A 6 3.68 7.10 5.46
N TRP A 7 4.12 5.85 5.25
CA TRP A 7 4.32 4.92 6.35
C TRP A 7 5.48 5.36 7.24
N ASN A 8 5.20 5.52 8.53
CA ASN A 8 6.18 5.78 9.58
C ASN A 8 5.86 4.96 10.84
N HIS A 9 5.51 3.68 10.68
CA HIS A 9 5.03 2.79 11.76
C HIS A 9 3.69 3.22 12.39
N ASN A 10 2.86 3.98 11.67
CA ASN A 10 1.63 4.57 12.21
C ASN A 10 0.60 3.54 12.72
N VAL A 11 0.54 2.36 12.11
CA VAL A 11 -0.36 1.28 12.57
C VAL A 11 0.18 0.62 13.84
N GLU A 12 1.49 0.46 13.96
CA GLU A 12 2.12 -0.13 15.16
C GLU A 12 1.95 0.74 16.41
N PHE A 13 1.81 2.06 16.23
CA PHE A 13 1.65 3.03 17.31
C PHE A 13 0.26 3.69 17.33
N ILE A 14 -0.77 3.03 16.77
CA ILE A 14 -2.12 3.60 16.64
C ILE A 14 -2.75 4.05 17.98
N GLU A 15 -2.35 3.45 19.10
CA GLU A 15 -2.81 3.85 20.45
C GLU A 15 -2.10 5.11 21.00
N GLN A 16 -0.99 5.52 20.40
CA GLN A 16 -0.09 6.57 20.89
C GLN A 16 -0.03 7.81 19.97
N GLU A 17 -0.41 7.68 18.70
CA GLU A 17 -0.37 8.75 17.69
C GLU A 17 -1.73 9.46 17.47
N GLU A 18 -1.72 10.50 16.63
CA GLU A 18 -2.90 11.26 16.25
C GLU A 18 -3.89 10.37 15.47
N ASN A 19 -5.16 10.38 15.89
CA ASN A 19 -6.18 9.49 15.35
C ASN A 19 -6.53 9.91 13.90
N TRP A 20 -6.42 9.00 12.94
CA TRP A 20 -6.70 9.25 11.52
C TRP A 20 -8.03 8.60 11.07
N GLU A 21 -8.64 9.16 10.02
CA GLU A 21 -9.93 8.67 9.52
C GLU A 21 -9.79 7.42 8.64
N ARG A 22 -10.65 6.42 8.87
CA ARG A 22 -10.72 5.15 8.11
C ARG A 22 -11.77 5.21 6.98
N PRO A 23 -11.51 4.67 5.77
CA PRO A 23 -10.30 3.93 5.37
C PRO A 23 -9.10 4.84 5.08
N ALA A 24 -7.92 4.38 5.49
CA ALA A 24 -6.64 5.05 5.29
C ALA A 24 -5.68 4.20 4.45
N VAL A 25 -4.76 4.85 3.76
CA VAL A 25 -3.68 4.19 3.03
C VAL A 25 -2.35 4.82 3.39
N PHE A 26 -1.41 4.03 3.89
CA PHE A 26 -0.04 4.46 4.14
C PHE A 26 0.90 3.90 3.08
N VAL A 27 1.75 4.76 2.52
CA VAL A 27 2.69 4.40 1.45
C VAL A 27 4.07 4.17 2.04
N GLU A 28 4.57 2.94 1.96
CA GLU A 28 5.91 2.56 2.41
C GLU A 28 6.80 2.29 1.19
N PHE A 29 7.98 2.92 1.14
CA PHE A 29 9.01 2.60 0.16
C PHE A 29 10.00 1.62 0.79
N GLN A 30 10.08 0.41 0.25
CA GLN A 30 11.12 -0.53 0.65
C GLN A 30 12.51 0.00 0.25
N PRO A 31 13.60 -0.46 0.90
CA PRO A 31 14.95 -0.03 0.56
C PRO A 31 15.25 -0.18 -0.94
N ILE A 32 15.51 0.95 -1.60
CA ILE A 32 15.71 1.00 -3.06
C ILE A 32 17.17 0.74 -3.39
N GLN A 33 17.44 -0.38 -4.05
CA GLN A 33 18.77 -0.71 -4.56
C GLN A 33 18.98 -0.12 -5.95
N TRP A 34 19.86 0.88 -6.06
CA TRP A 34 20.14 1.58 -7.31
C TRP A 34 21.32 0.97 -8.06
N ASN A 35 21.12 0.73 -9.35
CA ASN A 35 22.15 0.30 -10.27
C ASN A 35 22.52 1.44 -11.20
N ALA A 36 23.81 1.79 -11.28
CA ALA A 36 24.27 2.79 -12.22
C ALA A 36 24.19 2.24 -13.65
N ILE A 37 23.46 2.93 -14.53
CA ILE A 37 23.55 2.73 -15.98
C ILE A 37 24.78 3.48 -16.48
N GLN A 38 24.93 4.73 -16.04
CA GLN A 38 26.09 5.59 -16.26
C GLN A 38 26.49 6.21 -14.92
N PRO A 39 27.63 5.80 -14.32
CA PRO A 39 28.08 6.35 -13.05
C PRO A 39 28.15 7.89 -13.07
N GLY A 40 27.52 8.54 -12.09
CA GLY A 40 27.47 9.99 -11.98
C GLY A 40 26.45 10.68 -12.87
N ALA A 41 25.65 9.95 -13.66
CA ALA A 41 24.66 10.54 -14.55
C ALA A 41 23.29 9.84 -14.50
N GLU A 42 23.24 8.51 -14.60
CA GLU A 42 21.99 7.76 -14.76
C GLU A 42 21.97 6.47 -13.95
N TYR A 43 20.84 6.21 -13.29
CA TYR A 43 20.61 5.07 -12.40
C TYR A 43 19.24 4.46 -12.63
N ARG A 44 19.13 3.14 -12.44
CA ARG A 44 17.88 2.37 -12.50
C ARG A 44 17.70 1.50 -11.27
N ALA A 45 16.46 1.36 -10.82
CA ALA A 45 16.08 0.46 -9.74
C ALA A 45 14.72 -0.19 -10.03
N GLU A 46 14.39 -1.24 -9.30
CA GLU A 46 13.08 -1.90 -9.32
C GLU A 46 12.49 -1.89 -7.90
N PRO A 47 12.12 -0.70 -7.38
CA PRO A 47 11.64 -0.57 -6.01
C PRO A 47 10.33 -1.33 -5.79
N ILE A 48 10.17 -1.78 -4.54
CA ILE A 48 8.90 -2.27 -4.00
C ILE A 48 8.28 -1.14 -3.17
N VAL A 49 7.00 -0.90 -3.40
CA VAL A 49 6.17 0.05 -2.64
C VAL A 49 5.04 -0.75 -2.00
N HIS A 50 4.94 -0.68 -0.68
CA HIS A 50 3.81 -1.27 0.03
C HIS A 50 2.74 -0.22 0.27
N LEU A 51 1.49 -0.60 0.05
CA LEU A 51 0.32 0.18 0.43
C LEU A 51 -0.35 -0.52 1.60
N HIS A 52 -0.24 0.07 2.78
CA HIS A 52 -0.93 -0.39 3.98
C HIS A 52 -2.33 0.19 3.97
N VAL A 53 -3.30 -0.59 3.51
CA VAL A 53 -4.71 -0.24 3.45
C VAL A 53 -5.38 -0.66 4.74
N VAL A 54 -5.80 0.32 5.54
CA VAL A 54 -6.34 0.09 6.88
C VAL A 54 -7.82 0.45 6.95
N THR A 55 -8.61 -0.51 7.43
CA THR A 55 -10.07 -0.40 7.57
C THR A 55 -10.53 -0.86 8.95
N ASP A 56 -11.73 -0.41 9.36
CA ASP A 56 -12.39 -0.93 10.55
C ASP A 56 -12.68 -2.43 10.43
N TRP A 57 -12.47 -3.21 11.50
CA TRP A 57 -12.97 -4.57 11.58
C TRP A 57 -14.49 -4.55 11.74
N GLN A 58 -15.23 -5.14 10.80
CA GLN A 58 -16.70 -5.10 10.77
C GLN A 58 -17.35 -6.37 11.35
N GLY A 59 -16.59 -7.28 11.95
CA GLY A 59 -17.08 -8.55 12.47
C GLY A 59 -16.68 -9.77 11.62
N SER A 60 -17.20 -10.94 11.98
CA SER A 60 -16.86 -12.20 11.30
C SER A 60 -17.23 -12.17 9.81
N SER A 61 -16.33 -12.66 8.96
CA SER A 61 -16.60 -12.89 7.53
C SER A 61 -17.02 -14.34 7.23
N SER A 62 -17.41 -15.12 8.25
CA SER A 62 -17.88 -16.50 8.06
C SER A 62 -19.14 -16.56 7.19
N ALA A 63 -19.37 -17.70 6.54
CA ALA A 63 -20.46 -17.88 5.57
C ALA A 63 -21.86 -17.54 6.14
N ASP A 64 -22.06 -17.80 7.44
CA ASP A 64 -23.31 -17.58 8.15
C ASP A 64 -23.36 -16.23 8.90
N SER A 65 -22.36 -15.37 8.73
CA SER A 65 -22.30 -14.07 9.40
C SER A 65 -23.16 -13.04 8.68
N GLU A 66 -23.97 -12.31 9.44
CA GLU A 66 -24.71 -11.15 8.94
C GLU A 66 -23.77 -10.00 8.50
N PHE A 67 -22.52 -10.00 8.97
CA PHE A 67 -21.50 -9.00 8.64
C PHE A 67 -20.61 -9.41 7.46
N ARG A 68 -20.88 -10.54 6.81
CA ARG A 68 -20.03 -11.08 5.74
C ARG A 68 -19.83 -10.08 4.61
N GLU A 69 -20.91 -9.47 4.12
CA GLU A 69 -20.79 -8.49 3.03
C GLU A 69 -19.97 -7.27 3.46
N GLN A 70 -20.15 -6.79 4.69
CA GLN A 70 -19.39 -5.65 5.22
C GLN A 70 -17.92 -5.99 5.41
N GLY A 71 -17.59 -7.20 5.86
CA GLY A 71 -16.22 -7.68 6.00
C GLY A 71 -15.50 -7.84 4.65
N LEU A 72 -16.23 -8.19 3.60
CA LEU A 72 -15.66 -8.37 2.25
C LEU A 72 -15.49 -7.06 1.46
N LYS A 73 -16.12 -5.95 1.87
CA LYS A 73 -15.97 -4.63 1.20
C LYS A 73 -14.53 -4.13 1.14
N VAL A 74 -13.65 -4.65 2.00
CA VAL A 74 -12.23 -4.33 1.93
C VAL A 74 -11.62 -4.77 0.60
N PHE A 75 -12.05 -5.90 0.03
CA PHE A 75 -11.57 -6.38 -1.27
C PHE A 75 -12.02 -5.48 -2.42
N ASP A 76 -13.25 -4.97 -2.38
CA ASP A 76 -13.72 -4.00 -3.37
C ASP A 76 -12.87 -2.71 -3.34
N LEU A 77 -12.45 -2.29 -2.14
CA LEU A 77 -11.56 -1.14 -1.96
C LEU A 77 -10.16 -1.43 -2.54
N LEU A 78 -9.59 -2.60 -2.27
CA LEU A 78 -8.29 -3.02 -2.80
C LEU A 78 -8.32 -3.07 -4.33
N GLU A 79 -9.38 -3.63 -4.92
CA GLU A 79 -9.56 -3.65 -6.37
C GLU A 79 -9.67 -2.23 -6.95
N ALA A 80 -10.44 -1.35 -6.31
CA ALA A 80 -10.56 0.04 -6.74
C ALA A 80 -9.22 0.78 -6.69
N ILE A 81 -8.40 0.54 -5.66
CA ILE A 81 -7.04 1.09 -5.56
C ILE A 81 -6.17 0.54 -6.69
N HIS A 82 -6.18 -0.78 -6.89
CA HIS A 82 -5.41 -1.41 -7.96
C HIS A 82 -5.76 -0.85 -9.34
N LEU A 83 -7.05 -0.72 -9.67
CA LEU A 83 -7.50 -0.14 -10.95
C LEU A 83 -6.99 1.30 -11.17
N GLN A 84 -6.79 2.08 -10.10
CA GLN A 84 -6.23 3.42 -10.21
C GLN A 84 -4.72 3.45 -10.38
N LEU A 85 -4.02 2.42 -9.92
CA LEU A 85 -2.56 2.36 -9.90
C LEU A 85 -1.96 1.52 -11.04
N ALA A 86 -2.70 0.52 -11.50
CA ALA A 86 -2.28 -0.41 -12.54
C ALA A 86 -1.83 0.34 -13.79
N CYS A 87 -0.64 -0.04 -14.29
CA CYS A 87 -0.02 0.53 -15.48
C CYS A 87 0.21 2.05 -15.44
N ARG A 88 0.14 2.68 -14.25
CA ARG A 88 0.54 4.08 -14.10
C ARG A 88 2.03 4.20 -14.36
N ARG A 89 2.39 5.30 -15.01
CA ARG A 89 3.78 5.71 -15.28
C ARG A 89 3.93 7.18 -14.98
N GLY A 90 5.08 7.55 -14.44
CA GLY A 90 5.48 8.91 -14.18
C GLY A 90 6.66 9.33 -15.05
N LYS A 91 7.24 10.48 -14.72
CA LYS A 91 8.46 10.96 -15.37
C LYS A 91 9.70 10.14 -15.00
N THR A 92 9.72 9.61 -13.78
CA THR A 92 10.88 8.94 -13.16
C THR A 92 10.60 7.49 -12.79
N PHE A 93 9.40 6.98 -13.12
CA PHE A 93 9.06 5.59 -12.91
C PHE A 93 8.16 5.08 -14.02
N LEU A 94 8.27 3.78 -14.30
CA LEU A 94 7.47 3.06 -15.28
C LEU A 94 6.78 1.89 -14.58
N GLU A 95 5.62 1.50 -15.12
CA GLU A 95 4.92 0.24 -14.85
C GLU A 95 4.80 -0.09 -13.37
N PHE A 96 3.88 0.62 -12.70
CA PHE A 96 3.47 0.25 -11.34
C PHE A 96 2.49 -0.94 -11.43
N ASP A 97 2.91 -2.09 -10.90
CA ASP A 97 2.14 -3.34 -11.00
C ASP A 97 2.15 -4.14 -9.68
N LEU A 98 1.11 -4.93 -9.47
CA LEU A 98 0.88 -5.67 -8.24
C LEU A 98 1.73 -6.94 -8.22
N VAL A 99 2.53 -7.12 -7.16
CA VAL A 99 3.44 -8.27 -7.01
C VAL A 99 3.15 -9.12 -5.77
N GLY A 100 2.30 -8.64 -4.86
CA GLY A 100 1.88 -9.42 -3.70
C GLY A 100 0.81 -8.71 -2.90
N SER A 101 0.07 -9.49 -2.12
CA SER A 101 -0.95 -9.01 -1.19
C SER A 101 -0.80 -9.82 0.10
N SER A 102 -0.84 -9.17 1.25
CA SER A 102 -0.89 -9.85 2.54
C SER A 102 -1.93 -9.19 3.43
N THR A 103 -2.65 -10.01 4.19
CA THR A 103 -3.59 -9.52 5.20
C THR A 103 -2.94 -9.67 6.56
N ASN A 104 -2.87 -8.56 7.29
CA ASN A 104 -2.41 -8.48 8.66
C ASN A 104 -3.58 -8.13 9.60
N HIS A 105 -3.61 -8.79 10.75
CA HIS A 105 -4.64 -8.57 11.76
C HIS A 105 -3.98 -8.60 13.14
N ASN A 106 -3.14 -7.59 13.39
CA ASN A 106 -2.42 -7.45 14.65
C ASN A 106 -3.19 -6.66 15.71
N HIS A 107 -4.34 -6.09 15.37
CA HIS A 107 -5.13 -5.24 16.25
C HIS A 107 -6.60 -5.63 16.23
N GLU A 108 -7.24 -5.66 17.39
CA GLU A 108 -8.60 -6.19 17.58
C GLU A 108 -9.68 -5.43 16.78
N ASP A 109 -9.48 -4.13 16.55
CA ASP A 109 -10.48 -3.24 15.95
C ASP A 109 -10.24 -2.87 14.48
N ILE A 110 -9.13 -3.33 13.88
CA ILE A 110 -8.78 -3.00 12.49
C ILE A 110 -8.30 -4.20 11.68
N ILE A 111 -8.42 -4.05 10.36
CA ILE A 111 -7.78 -4.90 9.37
C ILE A 111 -6.78 -4.04 8.62
N GLU A 112 -5.54 -4.54 8.51
CA GLU A 112 -4.53 -3.99 7.63
C GLU A 112 -4.32 -4.96 6.47
N ASN A 113 -4.45 -4.48 5.24
CA ASN A 113 -4.01 -5.23 4.06
C ASN A 113 -2.82 -4.51 3.45
N ILE A 114 -1.76 -5.25 3.16
CA ILE A 114 -0.55 -4.72 2.55
C ILE A 114 -0.54 -5.19 1.10
N GLU A 115 -0.74 -4.24 0.18
CA GLU A 115 -0.60 -4.48 -1.25
C GLU A 115 0.81 -4.05 -1.69
N SER A 116 1.61 -5.01 -2.13
CA SER A 116 2.97 -4.78 -2.61
C SER A 116 2.96 -4.55 -4.12
N TYR A 117 3.47 -3.40 -4.53
CA TYR A 117 3.64 -3.03 -5.92
C TYR A 117 5.11 -2.90 -6.28
N GLN A 118 5.46 -3.31 -7.49
CA GLN A 118 6.77 -3.07 -8.07
C GLN A 118 6.66 -2.02 -9.17
N CYS A 119 7.70 -1.21 -9.32
CA CYS A 119 7.85 -0.37 -10.50
C CYS A 119 9.31 -0.30 -10.95
N VAL A 120 9.55 0.28 -12.12
CA VAL A 120 10.90 0.55 -12.62
C VAL A 120 11.20 2.02 -12.42
N ALA A 121 12.12 2.36 -11.52
CA ALA A 121 12.53 3.72 -11.25
C ALA A 121 13.79 4.10 -12.05
N ILE A 122 13.81 5.32 -12.59
CA ILE A 122 14.94 5.90 -13.32
C ILE A 122 15.30 7.25 -12.69
N LYS A 123 16.58 7.44 -12.37
CA LYS A 123 17.11 8.70 -11.85
C LYS A 123 18.20 9.23 -12.77
N SER A 124 18.03 10.46 -13.24
CA SER A 124 18.97 11.18 -14.11
C SER A 124 19.43 12.47 -13.42
N LEU A 125 20.73 12.76 -13.48
CA LEU A 125 21.36 13.95 -12.86
C LEU A 125 21.64 15.08 -13.86
N ARG A 126 21.00 15.05 -15.03
CA ARG A 126 21.09 16.10 -16.06
C ARG A 126 20.49 17.42 -15.61
#